data_AF-A0A5C6EJY8-F1
#
_entry.id   AF-A0A5C6EJY8-F1
#
_cell.length_a   1.000
_cell.length_b   1.000
_cell.length_c   1.000
_cell.angle_alpha   90.00
_cell.angle_beta   90.00
_cell.angle_gamma   90.00
#
_symmetry.space_group_name_H-M   'P 1'
#
loop_
_entity.id
_entity.type
_entity.pdbx_description
1 polymer ?
#
loop_
_entity_poly.entity_id
_entity_poly.type
_entity_poly.pdbx_seq_one_letter_code
_entity_poly.pdbx_strand_id
1 'polypeptide(L)'
;MSVVENNLCFENGGNRVHCFRSQNVRIQNNTCVGNIGSFDFGGKVSISESERVYVYNNILKANLGKRAALQCDSRDFLVWIQHHRW
;
A
#
# COMPACT_ATOMS: atom_id res chain seq x y z
N MET A 1 -2.44 12.30 -14.11
CA MET A 1 -2.93 11.02 -13.56
C MET A 1 -1.77 10.06 -13.58
N SER A 2 -1.43 9.47 -12.44
CA SER A 2 -0.38 8.43 -12.35
C SER A 2 -1.00 7.10 -11.94
N VAL A 3 -0.49 6.01 -12.49
CA VAL A 3 -0.99 4.65 -12.24
C VAL A 3 0.15 3.74 -11.81
N VAL A 4 -0.06 3.02 -10.71
CA VAL A 4 0.83 1.95 -10.23
C VAL A 4 0.02 0.66 -10.27
N GLU A 5 0.29 -0.19 -11.27
CA GLU A 5 -0.50 -1.38 -11.51
C GLU A 5 0.28 -2.63 -11.88
N ASN A 6 -0.26 -3.80 -11.48
CA ASN A 6 0.22 -5.13 -11.84
C ASN A 6 1.68 -5.42 -11.43
N ASN A 7 2.17 -4.82 -10.34
CA ASN A 7 3.52 -5.05 -9.85
C ASN A 7 3.59 -6.13 -8.76
N LEU A 8 4.72 -6.83 -8.70
CA LEU A 8 5.14 -7.62 -7.54
C LEU A 8 6.15 -6.82 -6.73
N CYS A 9 5.81 -6.46 -5.50
CA CYS A 9 6.72 -5.82 -4.56
C CYS A 9 7.13 -6.85 -3.50
N PHE A 10 8.39 -7.28 -3.55
CA PHE A 10 8.94 -8.35 -2.70
C PHE A 10 10.14 -7.83 -1.92
N GLU A 11 10.12 -8.00 -0.60
CA GLU A 11 11.24 -7.70 0.31
C GLU A 11 11.92 -6.32 0.24
N ASN A 12 11.28 -5.31 -0.36
CA ASN A 12 11.73 -3.92 -0.25
C ASN A 12 11.93 -3.47 1.22
N GLY A 13 12.95 -2.64 1.46
CA GLY A 13 13.12 -1.88 2.71
C GLY A 13 11.99 -0.86 2.91
N GLY A 14 11.42 -0.73 4.11
CA GLY A 14 10.36 0.23 4.42
C GLY A 14 9.03 -0.01 3.68
N ASN A 15 8.55 1.00 2.93
CA ASN A 15 7.28 0.96 2.18
C ASN A 15 7.42 0.19 0.86
N ARG A 16 6.36 -0.53 0.44
CA ARG A 16 6.36 -1.19 -0.88
C ARG A 16 5.88 -0.23 -1.96
N VAL A 17 4.67 0.27 -1.80
CA VAL A 17 4.11 1.37 -2.61
C VAL A 17 3.94 2.57 -1.69
N HIS A 18 4.60 3.68 -2.01
CA HIS A 18 4.48 4.92 -1.26
C HIS A 18 3.97 6.04 -2.19
N CYS A 19 2.78 6.55 -1.88
CA CYS A 19 2.21 7.74 -2.49
C CYS A 19 2.45 8.91 -1.55
N PHE A 20 3.38 9.79 -1.91
CA PHE A 20 3.77 10.96 -1.12
C PHE A 20 3.55 12.23 -1.93
N ARG A 21 2.91 13.24 -1.34
CA ARG A 21 2.72 14.57 -1.96
C ARG A 21 2.22 14.52 -3.40
N SER A 22 1.25 13.64 -3.65
CA SER A 22 0.78 13.33 -4.99
C SER A 22 -0.73 13.52 -5.11
N GLN A 23 -1.20 13.80 -6.33
CA GLN A 23 -2.62 13.93 -6.61
C GLN A 23 -3.04 13.09 -7.82
N ASN A 24 -4.27 12.56 -7.79
CA ASN A 24 -4.84 11.75 -8.88
C ASN A 24 -4.02 10.49 -9.18
N VAL A 25 -3.90 9.63 -8.16
CA VAL A 25 -3.12 8.39 -8.22
C VAL A 25 -4.05 7.17 -8.12
N ARG A 26 -3.81 6.17 -8.98
CA ARG A 26 -4.43 4.85 -8.87
C ARG A 26 -3.37 3.81 -8.52
N ILE A 27 -3.59 3.08 -7.42
CA ILE A 27 -2.75 1.97 -6.97
C ILE A 27 -3.61 0.71 -7.04
N GLN A 28 -3.44 -0.09 -8.10
CA GLN A 28 -4.33 -1.22 -8.37
C GLN A 28 -3.61 -2.51 -8.71
N ASN A 29 -4.19 -3.66 -8.38
CA ASN A 29 -3.71 -4.96 -8.85
C ASN A 29 -2.25 -5.31 -8.50
N ASN A 30 -1.67 -4.68 -7.47
CA ASN A 30 -0.31 -4.97 -7.05
C ASN A 30 -0.29 -6.08 -5.99
N THR A 31 0.72 -6.92 -6.03
CA THR A 31 0.99 -7.95 -5.01
C THR A 31 2.17 -7.53 -4.16
N CYS A 32 1.93 -7.20 -2.89
CA CYS A 32 2.95 -6.79 -1.93
C CYS A 32 3.19 -7.89 -0.89
N VAL A 33 4.36 -8.54 -0.95
CA VAL A 33 4.73 -9.68 -0.10
C VAL A 33 5.82 -9.30 0.88
N GLY A 34 5.61 -9.61 2.15
CA GLY A 34 6.55 -9.36 3.26
C GLY A 34 6.33 -7.99 3.91
N ASN A 35 6.59 -7.90 5.21
CA ASN A 35 6.62 -6.64 5.94
C ASN A 35 7.88 -6.59 6.83
N ILE A 36 8.56 -5.45 6.87
CA ILE A 36 9.56 -5.17 7.90
C ILE A 36 8.79 -4.74 9.14
N GLY A 37 9.16 -5.29 10.29
CA GLY A 37 8.30 -5.47 11.46
C GLY A 37 7.95 -4.24 12.28
N SER A 38 7.89 -3.04 11.69
CA SER A 38 7.64 -1.78 12.38
C SER A 38 6.71 -0.89 11.55
N PHE A 39 5.66 -0.36 12.20
CA PHE A 39 4.80 0.69 11.65
C PHE A 39 5.44 2.08 11.74
N ASP A 40 6.63 2.18 12.33
CA ASP A 40 7.31 3.46 12.59
C ASP A 40 7.76 4.13 11.26
N PHE A 41 7.78 3.38 10.16
CA PHE A 41 8.22 3.86 8.84
C PHE A 41 7.22 3.64 7.69
N GLY A 42 5.99 3.18 7.99
CA GLY A 42 4.93 3.04 6.99
C GLY A 42 4.35 1.62 6.82
N GLY A 43 3.26 1.53 6.06
CA GLY A 43 2.61 0.28 5.63
C GLY A 43 3.12 -0.23 4.28
N LYS A 44 2.61 -1.38 3.81
CA LYS A 44 2.97 -1.91 2.48
C LYS A 44 2.50 -0.97 1.38
N VAL A 45 1.29 -0.45 1.53
CA VAL A 45 0.84 0.71 0.80
C VAL A 45 0.78 1.84 1.82
N SER A 46 1.48 2.93 1.53
CA SER A 46 1.52 4.14 2.36
C SER A 46 1.04 5.32 1.53
N ILE A 47 0.12 6.10 2.07
CA ILE A 47 -0.40 7.32 1.45
C ILE A 47 -0.21 8.46 2.45
N SER A 48 0.56 9.47 2.08
CA SER A 48 0.86 10.64 2.92
C SER A 48 0.81 11.92 2.10
N GLU A 49 0.24 12.97 2.69
CA GLU A 49 0.11 14.32 2.09
C GLU A 49 -0.44 14.30 0.65
N SER A 50 -1.37 13.37 0.36
CA SER A 50 -1.89 13.15 -0.99
C SER A 50 -3.40 13.37 -1.06
N GLU A 51 -3.93 13.61 -2.27
CA GLU A 51 -5.36 13.82 -2.51
C GLU A 51 -5.83 13.04 -3.73
N ARG A 52 -7.10 12.57 -3.72
CA ARG A 52 -7.68 11.80 -4.84
C ARG A 52 -6.85 10.57 -5.17
N VAL A 53 -6.62 9.73 -4.16
CA VAL A 53 -5.90 8.46 -4.28
C VAL A 53 -6.88 7.30 -4.19
N TYR A 54 -6.83 6.42 -5.19
CA TYR A 54 -7.68 5.24 -5.28
C TYR A 54 -6.81 3.98 -5.11
N VAL A 55 -7.08 3.19 -4.08
CA VAL A 55 -6.35 1.96 -3.79
C VAL A 55 -7.30 0.77 -3.84
N TYR A 56 -7.16 -0.11 -4.83
CA TYR A 56 -8.09 -1.23 -4.98
C TYR A 56 -7.46 -2.48 -5.59
N ASN A 57 -8.00 -3.65 -5.22
CA ASN A 57 -7.55 -4.95 -5.73
C ASN A 57 -6.04 -5.26 -5.55
N ASN A 58 -5.43 -4.76 -4.47
CA ASN A 58 -4.05 -5.09 -4.13
C ASN A 58 -4.03 -6.27 -3.14
N ILE A 59 -3.10 -7.21 -3.33
CA ILE A 59 -2.87 -8.34 -2.42
C ILE A 59 -1.74 -7.96 -1.45
N LEU A 60 -2.03 -7.94 -0.15
CA LEU A 60 -1.06 -7.56 0.89
C LEU A 60 -0.70 -8.76 1.79
N LYS A 61 0.33 -9.55 1.45
CA LYS A 61 0.74 -10.74 2.25
C LYS A 61 1.81 -10.42 3.30
N ALA A 62 1.49 -10.55 4.60
CA ALA A 62 2.46 -10.27 5.68
C ALA A 62 3.39 -11.45 5.94
N ASN A 63 4.52 -11.18 6.60
CA ASN A 63 5.35 -12.24 7.17
C ASN A 63 4.65 -12.85 8.40
N LEU A 64 5.00 -14.10 8.72
CA LEU A 64 4.42 -14.82 9.84
C LEU A 64 4.54 -14.00 11.14
N GLY A 65 3.45 -13.91 11.90
CA GLY A 65 3.39 -13.13 13.14
C GLY A 65 3.35 -11.61 12.96
N LYS A 66 3.21 -11.10 11.73
CA LYS A 66 3.10 -9.65 11.43
C LYS A 66 1.75 -9.32 10.78
N ARG A 67 1.33 -8.06 10.91
CA ARG A 67 0.11 -7.55 10.26
C ARG A 67 0.44 -7.00 8.88
N ALA A 68 -0.43 -7.28 7.91
CA ALA A 68 -0.46 -6.55 6.66
C ALA A 68 -1.16 -5.22 6.91
N ALA A 69 -0.61 -4.13 6.41
CA ALA A 69 -1.22 -2.83 6.63
C ALA A 69 -1.13 -1.92 5.42
N LEU A 70 -2.24 -1.22 5.22
CA LEU A 70 -2.30 0.07 4.56
C LEU A 70 -2.12 1.13 5.65
N GLN A 71 -1.24 2.10 5.41
CA GLN A 71 -1.14 3.30 6.23
C GLN A 71 -1.59 4.50 5.41
N CYS A 72 -2.46 5.33 5.99
CA CYS A 72 -2.99 6.51 5.32
C CYS A 72 -3.06 7.69 6.28
N ASP A 73 -2.41 8.78 5.89
CA ASP A 73 -2.47 10.10 6.54
C ASP A 73 -2.77 11.16 5.47
N SER A 74 -3.93 11.04 4.82
CA SER A 74 -4.30 11.85 3.66
C SER A 74 -5.81 12.06 3.62
N ARG A 75 -6.25 13.10 2.90
CA ARG A 75 -7.67 13.46 2.74
C ARG A 75 -8.19 12.94 1.39
N ASP A 76 -9.49 12.66 1.31
CA ASP A 76 -10.18 12.23 0.08
C ASP A 76 -9.54 11.03 -0.63
N PHE A 77 -9.62 9.87 0.02
CA PHE A 77 -9.11 8.60 -0.49
C PHE A 77 -10.18 7.49 -0.41
N LEU A 78 -10.11 6.52 -1.33
CA LEU A 78 -10.99 5.36 -1.36
C LEU A 78 -10.18 4.07 -1.37
N VAL A 79 -10.55 3.13 -0.49
CA VAL A 79 -9.81 1.87 -0.28
C VAL A 79 -10.75 0.67 -0.44
N TRP A 80 -10.41 -0.22 -1.36
CA TRP A 80 -11.04 -1.53 -1.55
C TRP A 80 -9.98 -2.63 -1.61
N ILE A 81 -9.58 -3.15 -0.45
CA ILE A 81 -8.53 -4.18 -0.35
C ILE A 81 -9.18 -5.53 -0.02
N GLN A 82 -8.84 -6.56 -0.80
CA GLN A 82 -9.14 -7.94 -0.43
C GLN A 82 -8.06 -8.49 0.50
N HIS A 83 -8.42 -8.65 1.77
CA HIS A 83 -7.52 -9.22 2.77
C HIS A 83 -7.64 -10.74 2.79
N HIS A 84 -6.71 -11.45 2.14
CA HIS A 84 -6.64 -12.90 2.23
C HIS A 84 -5.78 -13.31 3.43
N ARG A 85 -6.40 -14.01 4.39
CA ARG A 85 -5.67 -14.75 5.43
C ARG A 85 -5.38 -16.14 4.87
N TRP A 86 -4.10 -16.44 4.66
CA TRP A 86 -3.62 -17.80 4.41
C TRP A 86 -2.81 -18.22 5.63
#